data_AF-A0A0C3BY22-F1
#
_entry.id   AF-A0A0C3BY22-F1
#
_cell.length_a   1.000
_cell.length_b   1.000
_cell.length_c   1.000
_cell.angle_alpha   90.00
_cell.angle_beta   90.00
_cell.angle_gamma   90.00
#
_symmetry.space_group_name_H-M   'P 1'
#
loop_
_entity.id
_entity.type
_entity.pdbx_description
1 polymer ?
#
loop_
_entity_poly.entity_id
_entity_poly.type
_entity_poly.pdbx_seq_one_letter_code
_entity_poly.pdbx_strand_id
1 'polypeptide(L)'
;MAPKPLDILKKGLDKFSNKVKARKEALTLRLSRKESISSADERWLDHEANTIDEERVLHELEAASDYERGLERLDVNGKAIVKKLREWAGDLKKVAGNKRKRSDHEKKIKEPRKTPNQPKAPAPPVFTKKENATLAQRIEIIDWYHKNGKNQTETAKHFDAIYPNLRIRQPLVSDWIKREAAWREKWAEADKNADRHAKRARQTEHPEVSEMMDLWVSKAMNDGILLTGEVLRQKWNTFANLVGIPEDERLKLSDGWLTRFKDRNGLKEMKRHGEAASSGAATVENERKRVQGLIEGHGYELRDIFNMDETGLFYGTQNGARQRPVRS
;
A
#
# COMPACT_ATOMS: atom_id res chain seq x y z
N MET A 1 36.04 28.10 -10.07
CA MET A 1 35.80 26.71 -9.63
C MET A 1 34.36 26.39 -9.93
N ALA A 2 34.07 25.32 -10.68
CA ALA A 2 32.69 24.92 -10.96
C ALA A 2 32.00 24.53 -9.63
N PRO A 3 30.75 24.95 -9.36
CA PRO A 3 30.04 24.55 -8.16
C PRO A 3 29.93 23.03 -8.11
N LYS A 4 30.13 22.43 -6.94
CA LYS A 4 30.01 20.97 -6.80
C LYS A 4 28.55 20.58 -7.13
N PRO A 5 28.31 19.47 -7.86
CA PRO A 5 26.97 19.06 -8.25
C PRO A 5 25.97 18.99 -7.09
N LEU A 6 26.43 18.63 -5.89
CA LEU A 6 25.62 18.60 -4.66
C LEU A 6 25.14 20.00 -4.23
N ASP A 7 25.97 21.04 -4.37
CA ASP A 7 25.61 22.41 -3.97
C ASP A 7 24.47 22.96 -4.85
N ILE A 8 24.46 22.57 -6.13
CA ILE A 8 23.39 22.90 -7.07
C ILE A 8 22.08 22.23 -6.62
N LEU A 9 22.13 20.96 -6.22
CA LEU A 9 20.94 20.23 -5.76
C LEU A 9 20.40 20.80 -4.43
N LYS A 10 21.27 21.14 -3.48
CA LYS A 10 20.87 21.78 -2.21
C LYS A 10 20.17 23.12 -2.47
N LYS A 11 20.74 23.96 -3.34
CA LYS A 11 20.12 25.22 -3.79
C LYS A 11 18.76 25.01 -4.48
N GLY A 12 18.63 23.93 -5.26
CA GLY A 12 17.37 23.53 -5.90
C GLY A 12 16.31 23.14 -4.87
N LEU A 13 16.69 22.36 -3.87
CA LEU A 13 15.82 21.91 -2.78
C LEU A 13 15.33 23.08 -1.94
N ASP A 14 16.20 24.03 -1.60
CA ASP A 14 15.82 25.22 -0.82
C ASP A 14 14.78 26.07 -1.56
N LYS A 15 14.96 26.28 -2.86
CA LYS A 15 13.98 27.02 -3.68
C LYS A 15 12.64 26.28 -3.76
N PHE A 16 12.67 24.97 -3.92
CA PHE A 16 11.47 24.14 -3.97
C PHE A 16 10.73 24.14 -2.62
N SER A 17 11.46 23.91 -1.53
CA SER A 17 10.96 23.91 -0.16
C SER A 17 10.34 25.26 0.22
N ASN A 18 10.99 26.38 -0.09
CA ASN A 18 10.45 27.72 0.18
C ASN A 18 9.13 27.97 -0.57
N LYS A 19 9.02 27.54 -1.83
CA LYS A 19 7.77 27.67 -2.58
C LYS A 19 6.64 26.82 -1.99
N VAL A 20 6.97 25.59 -1.59
CA VAL A 20 6.02 24.68 -0.95
C VAL A 20 5.57 25.23 0.40
N LYS A 21 6.52 25.75 1.21
CA LYS A 21 6.27 26.33 2.52
C LYS A 21 5.24 27.45 2.48
N ALA A 22 5.40 28.41 1.56
CA ALA A 22 4.45 29.53 1.42
C ALA A 22 3.01 29.06 1.14
N ARG A 23 2.83 28.04 0.29
CA ARG A 23 1.49 27.50 0.00
C ARG A 23 0.95 26.63 1.13
N LYS A 24 1.80 25.86 1.83
CA LYS A 24 1.41 25.13 3.05
C LYS A 24 0.92 26.09 4.13
N GLU A 25 1.64 27.18 4.38
CA GLU A 25 1.28 28.20 5.37
C GLU A 25 -0.08 28.83 5.05
N ALA A 26 -0.32 29.19 3.78
CA ALA A 26 -1.61 29.70 3.34
C ALA A 26 -2.76 28.71 3.57
N LEU A 27 -2.55 27.42 3.32
CA LEU A 27 -3.54 26.37 3.57
C LEU A 27 -3.77 26.14 5.07
N THR A 28 -2.72 26.14 5.89
CA THR A 28 -2.86 26.02 7.34
C THR A 28 -3.63 27.19 7.95
N LEU A 29 -3.48 28.39 7.39
CA LEU A 29 -4.21 29.58 7.82
C LEU A 29 -5.69 29.53 7.40
N ARG A 30 -6.01 28.94 6.25
CA ARG A 30 -7.40 28.64 5.87
C ARG A 30 -8.04 27.61 6.78
N LEU A 31 -7.30 26.54 7.10
CA LEU A 31 -7.75 25.52 8.05
C LEU A 31 -7.97 26.10 9.45
N SER A 32 -7.10 27.02 9.92
CA SER A 32 -7.31 27.71 11.21
C SER A 32 -8.53 28.62 11.20
N ARG A 33 -8.93 29.14 10.04
CA ARG A 33 -10.18 29.90 9.82
C ARG A 33 -11.41 29.00 9.61
N LYS A 34 -11.26 27.68 9.71
CA LYS A 34 -12.31 26.67 9.47
C LYS A 34 -12.87 26.69 8.04
N GLU A 35 -12.11 27.17 7.08
CA GLU A 35 -12.46 27.08 5.65
C GLU A 35 -12.15 25.67 5.13
N SER A 36 -12.98 25.17 4.21
CA SER A 36 -12.71 23.91 3.53
C SER A 36 -11.58 24.07 2.52
N ILE A 37 -10.63 23.14 2.53
CA ILE A 37 -9.60 23.02 1.49
C ILE A 37 -10.16 22.22 0.31
N SER A 38 -9.74 22.56 -0.90
CA SER A 38 -10.15 21.84 -2.11
C SER A 38 -9.50 20.46 -2.16
N SER A 39 -10.17 19.48 -2.79
CA SER A 39 -9.55 18.18 -3.10
C SER A 39 -8.27 18.31 -3.93
N ALA A 40 -8.13 19.39 -4.71
CA ALA A 40 -6.89 19.71 -5.41
C ALA A 40 -5.75 20.13 -4.47
N ASP A 41 -6.08 20.81 -3.36
CA ASP A 41 -5.09 21.22 -2.35
C ASP A 41 -4.68 20.05 -1.46
N GLU A 42 -5.59 19.13 -1.15
CA GLU A 42 -5.26 17.87 -0.45
C GLU A 42 -4.29 17.01 -1.27
N ARG A 43 -4.61 16.76 -2.54
CA ARG A 43 -3.71 16.02 -3.45
C ARG A 43 -2.36 16.70 -3.61
N TRP A 44 -2.34 18.04 -3.59
CA TRP A 44 -1.11 18.80 -3.66
C TRP A 44 -0.26 18.59 -2.39
N LEU A 45 -0.87 18.54 -1.20
CA LEU A 45 -0.18 18.27 0.07
C LEU A 45 0.46 16.87 0.11
N ASP A 46 -0.25 15.86 -0.38
CA ASP A 46 0.20 14.46 -0.34
C ASP A 46 1.32 14.14 -1.35
N HIS A 47 1.33 14.84 -2.49
CA HIS A 47 2.23 14.53 -3.61
C HIS A 47 3.28 15.61 -3.86
N GLU A 48 2.86 16.83 -4.23
CA GLU A 48 3.77 17.88 -4.67
C GLU A 48 4.43 18.63 -3.51
N ALA A 49 3.80 18.65 -2.34
CA ALA A 49 4.28 19.34 -1.16
C ALA A 49 5.12 18.44 -0.24
N ASN A 50 5.22 17.15 -0.55
CA ASN A 50 6.00 16.19 0.22
C ASN A 50 7.46 16.21 -0.25
N THR A 51 8.34 16.88 0.48
CA THR A 51 9.77 17.06 0.14
C THR A 51 10.67 15.92 0.64
N ILE A 52 10.09 14.92 1.30
CA ILE A 52 10.84 13.84 1.97
C ILE A 52 11.64 13.01 0.96
N ASP A 53 11.08 12.77 -0.23
CA ASP A 53 11.78 12.01 -1.28
C ASP A 53 12.96 12.82 -1.85
N GLU A 54 12.82 14.14 -2.03
CA GLU A 54 13.90 15.02 -2.45
C GLU A 54 15.04 15.10 -1.42
N GLU A 55 14.71 15.16 -0.12
CA GLU A 55 15.69 15.14 0.98
C GLU A 55 16.43 13.80 1.07
N ARG A 56 15.72 12.68 0.95
CA ARG A 56 16.31 11.34 0.97
C ARG A 56 17.32 11.14 -0.15
N VAL A 57 16.96 11.52 -1.38
CA VAL A 57 17.86 11.43 -2.55
C VAL A 57 19.12 12.28 -2.34
N LEU A 58 19.00 13.45 -1.72
CA LEU A 58 20.14 14.32 -1.45
C LEU A 58 21.06 13.71 -0.38
N HIS A 59 20.51 13.11 0.67
CA HIS A 59 21.26 12.40 1.69
C HIS A 59 22.02 11.18 1.12
N GLU A 60 21.39 10.40 0.24
CA GLU A 60 22.04 9.27 -0.45
C GLU A 60 23.21 9.72 -1.35
N LEU A 61 23.05 10.85 -2.04
CA LEU A 61 24.11 11.44 -2.86
C LEU A 61 25.24 12.09 -2.05
N GLU A 62 24.95 12.60 -0.85
CA GLU A 62 25.94 13.17 0.07
C GLU A 62 26.73 12.07 0.81
N ALA A 63 26.10 10.94 1.12
CA ALA A 63 26.75 9.77 1.70
C ALA A 63 27.65 9.02 0.70
N ALA A 64 27.42 9.19 -0.61
CA ALA A 64 28.27 8.61 -1.64
C ALA A 64 29.62 9.34 -1.71
N SER A 65 30.70 8.57 -1.74
CA SER A 65 32.07 9.10 -1.87
C SER A 65 32.33 9.78 -3.23
N ASP A 66 31.46 9.52 -4.20
CA ASP A 66 31.55 9.96 -5.59
C ASP A 66 30.12 10.19 -6.13
N TYR A 67 29.86 11.39 -6.62
CA TYR A 67 28.53 11.83 -7.08
C TYR A 67 27.99 10.95 -8.22
N GLU A 68 28.86 10.56 -9.16
CA GLU A 68 28.47 9.75 -10.31
C GLU A 68 28.06 8.34 -9.87
N ARG A 69 28.80 7.74 -8.93
CA ARG A 69 28.42 6.44 -8.33
C ARG A 69 27.15 6.52 -7.50
N GLY A 70 26.90 7.63 -6.82
CA GLY A 70 25.63 7.89 -6.15
C GLY A 70 24.47 7.97 -7.14
N LEU A 71 24.66 8.66 -8.27
CA LEU A 71 23.67 8.81 -9.32
C LEU A 71 23.32 7.47 -10.00
N GLU A 72 24.30 6.60 -10.23
CA GLU A 72 24.10 5.28 -10.80
C GLU A 72 23.24 4.38 -9.90
N ARG A 73 23.44 4.46 -8.57
CA ARG A 73 22.70 3.70 -7.56
C ARG A 73 21.26 4.15 -7.38
N LEU A 74 20.92 5.39 -7.78
CA LEU A 74 19.55 5.88 -7.72
C LEU A 74 18.64 5.14 -8.72
N ASP A 75 17.43 4.85 -8.26
CA ASP A 75 16.37 4.30 -9.09
C ASP A 75 15.82 5.35 -10.08
N VAL A 76 14.91 4.93 -10.96
CA VAL A 76 14.32 5.80 -11.99
C VAL A 76 13.64 7.04 -11.37
N ASN A 77 13.06 6.89 -10.17
CA ASN A 77 12.41 7.97 -9.45
C ASN A 77 13.44 8.95 -8.84
N GLY A 78 14.50 8.44 -8.20
CA GLY A 78 15.61 9.24 -7.68
C GLY A 78 16.32 10.05 -8.76
N LYS A 79 16.53 9.46 -9.94
CA LYS A 79 17.08 10.18 -11.11
C LYS A 79 16.16 11.30 -11.60
N ALA A 80 14.84 11.09 -11.59
CA ALA A 80 13.87 12.13 -11.94
C ALA A 80 13.85 13.28 -10.91
N ILE A 81 14.02 12.96 -9.62
CA ILE A 81 14.16 13.92 -8.53
C ILE A 81 15.41 14.78 -8.68
N VAL A 82 16.56 14.19 -8.98
CA VAL A 82 17.81 14.94 -9.24
C VAL A 82 17.63 15.93 -10.40
N LYS A 83 16.98 15.49 -11.48
CA LYS A 83 16.66 16.37 -12.61
C LYS A 83 15.74 17.53 -12.20
N LYS A 84 14.68 17.24 -11.46
CA LYS A 84 13.75 18.24 -10.91
C LYS A 84 14.48 19.27 -10.04
N LEU A 85 15.35 18.84 -9.12
CA LEU A 85 16.13 19.73 -8.25
C LEU A 85 17.10 20.61 -9.05
N ARG A 86 17.75 20.06 -10.09
CA ARG A 86 18.63 20.82 -10.98
C ARG A 86 17.87 21.88 -11.81
N GLU A 87 16.64 21.57 -12.23
CA GLU A 87 15.73 22.55 -12.86
C GLU A 87 15.34 23.68 -11.89
N TRP A 88 15.05 23.36 -10.62
CA TRP A 88 14.78 24.37 -9.59
C TRP A 88 15.99 25.26 -9.27
N ALA A 89 17.19 24.68 -9.29
CA ALA A 89 18.44 25.41 -9.07
C ALA A 89 18.69 26.47 -10.15
N GLY A 90 18.18 26.23 -11.38
CA GLY A 90 18.37 27.06 -12.57
C GLY A 90 19.51 26.60 -13.48
N ASP A 91 20.02 25.39 -13.27
CA ASP A 91 21.16 24.80 -13.99
C ASP A 91 20.72 24.07 -15.28
N LEU A 92 19.43 23.74 -15.40
CA LEU A 92 18.81 23.25 -16.63
C LEU A 92 17.76 24.26 -17.14
N LYS A 93 17.79 24.58 -18.44
CA LYS A 93 16.68 25.30 -19.11
C LYS A 93 15.41 24.44 -18.95
N LYS A 94 14.30 25.05 -18.53
CA LYS A 94 12.98 24.40 -18.50
C LYS A 94 12.69 23.78 -19.86
N VAL A 95 12.81 22.46 -19.98
CA VAL A 95 12.34 21.75 -21.16
C VAL A 95 10.82 21.74 -21.07
N ALA A 96 10.16 22.45 -21.98
CA ALA A 96 8.71 22.34 -22.18
C ALA A 96 8.40 20.92 -22.71
N GLY A 97 8.29 19.96 -21.79
CA GLY A 97 8.07 18.55 -22.10
C GLY A 97 6.73 18.08 -21.54
N ASN A 98 5.73 18.02 -22.42
CA ASN A 98 4.46 17.29 -22.32
C ASN A 98 3.87 17.08 -20.91
N LYS A 99 2.93 17.97 -20.53
CA LYS A 99 1.79 17.58 -19.69
C LYS A 99 1.13 16.36 -20.34
N ARG A 100 1.39 15.17 -19.81
CA ARG A 100 0.55 13.99 -20.07
C ARG A 100 -0.85 14.33 -19.57
N LYS A 101 -1.69 14.75 -20.51
CA LYS A 101 -3.14 14.88 -20.39
C LYS A 101 -3.69 13.49 -20.07
N ARG A 102 -3.84 13.15 -18.79
CA ARG A 102 -4.71 12.06 -18.37
C ARG A 102 -6.12 12.64 -18.24
N SER A 103 -7.03 12.01 -18.97
CA SER A 103 -8.40 12.43 -19.23
C SER A 103 -9.25 12.47 -17.97
N ASP A 104 -9.69 13.67 -17.58
CA ASP A 104 -10.88 13.82 -16.74
C ASP A 104 -12.10 13.46 -17.58
N HIS A 105 -12.66 12.28 -17.33
CA HIS A 105 -14.00 11.94 -17.79
C HIS A 105 -15.00 12.58 -16.82
N GLU A 106 -15.12 13.90 -16.91
CA GLU A 106 -16.09 14.68 -16.16
C GLU A 106 -17.46 14.50 -16.81
N LYS A 107 -18.26 13.56 -16.27
CA LYS A 107 -19.67 13.44 -16.63
C LYS A 107 -20.39 14.72 -16.22
N LYS A 108 -20.70 15.56 -17.21
CA LYS A 108 -21.66 16.68 -17.15
C LYS A 108 -22.91 16.27 -16.37
N ILE A 109 -23.08 16.82 -15.17
CA ILE A 109 -24.39 17.00 -14.56
C ILE A 109 -24.79 18.45 -14.84
N LYS A 110 -25.92 18.62 -15.54
CA LYS A 110 -26.49 19.92 -15.93
C LYS A 110 -26.87 20.73 -14.68
N GLU A 111 -26.40 21.97 -14.60
CA GLU A 111 -26.95 22.99 -13.69
C GLU A 111 -28.44 23.22 -13.99
N PRO A 112 -29.32 23.30 -12.98
CA PRO A 112 -30.55 24.06 -13.08
C PRO A 112 -30.34 25.50 -12.60
N ARG A 113 -31.03 26.40 -13.31
CA ARG A 113 -31.04 27.86 -13.22
C ARG A 113 -31.20 28.44 -11.80
N LYS A 114 -30.57 29.61 -11.61
CA LYS A 114 -30.71 30.56 -10.49
C LYS A 114 -32.15 31.04 -10.28
N THR A 115 -32.57 31.13 -9.02
CA THR A 115 -33.49 32.15 -8.49
C THR A 115 -33.05 32.54 -7.05
N PRO A 116 -33.39 33.76 -6.56
CA PRO A 116 -32.64 34.45 -5.52
C PRO A 116 -33.19 34.30 -4.08
N ASN A 117 -32.26 34.42 -3.12
CA ASN A 117 -32.39 34.75 -1.68
C ASN A 117 -33.13 33.81 -0.71
N GLN A 118 -32.37 33.23 0.23
CA GLN A 118 -32.49 33.43 1.69
C GLN A 118 -31.23 32.85 2.41
N PRO A 119 -30.79 33.41 3.56
CA PRO A 119 -29.56 32.98 4.23
C PRO A 119 -29.77 31.62 4.92
N LYS A 120 -29.13 30.57 4.38
CA LYS A 120 -29.07 29.26 5.05
C LYS A 120 -28.00 29.27 6.14
N ALA A 121 -28.39 28.78 7.32
CA ALA A 121 -27.50 28.48 8.44
C ALA A 121 -26.26 27.67 8.00
N PRO A 122 -25.12 27.82 8.70
CA PRO A 122 -23.88 27.16 8.31
C PRO A 122 -24.06 25.64 8.24
N ALA A 123 -23.72 25.06 7.09
CA ALA A 123 -23.83 23.64 6.85
C ALA A 123 -22.93 22.86 7.85
N PRO A 124 -23.41 21.71 8.39
CA PRO A 124 -22.58 20.87 9.24
C PRO A 124 -21.38 20.31 8.46
N PRO A 125 -20.25 20.04 9.15
CA PRO A 125 -19.01 19.64 8.50
C PRO A 125 -19.18 18.34 7.70
N VAL A 126 -18.66 18.36 6.47
CA VAL A 126 -18.67 17.23 5.54
C VAL A 126 -17.79 16.11 6.12
N PHE A 127 -18.44 15.05 6.62
CA PHE A 127 -17.77 13.84 7.10
C PHE A 127 -17.25 12.99 5.96
N THR A 128 -16.01 12.50 6.07
CA THR A 128 -15.36 11.77 4.98
C THR A 128 -15.19 10.27 5.18
N LYS A 129 -15.35 9.68 6.39
CA LYS A 129 -15.52 8.23 6.65
C LYS A 129 -15.83 7.97 8.13
N LYS A 130 -16.54 6.87 8.45
CA LYS A 130 -16.68 6.38 9.83
C LYS A 130 -15.36 5.76 10.29
N GLU A 131 -14.86 6.19 11.44
CA GLU A 131 -13.62 5.66 12.03
C GLU A 131 -13.89 4.78 13.26
N ASN A 132 -12.95 3.89 13.55
CA ASN A 132 -12.96 3.08 14.77
C ASN A 132 -12.15 3.79 15.87
N ALA A 133 -12.67 3.79 17.10
CA ALA A 133 -11.97 4.35 18.25
C ALA A 133 -10.71 3.56 18.59
N THR A 134 -9.62 4.28 18.85
CA THR A 134 -8.36 3.72 19.39
C THR A 134 -8.53 3.28 20.85
N LEU A 135 -7.60 2.46 21.35
CA LEU A 135 -7.60 2.07 22.75
C LEU A 135 -7.47 3.29 23.68
N ALA A 136 -6.57 4.23 23.36
CA ALA A 136 -6.43 5.49 24.09
C ALA A 136 -7.73 6.29 24.16
N GLN A 137 -8.42 6.47 23.04
CA GLN A 137 -9.71 7.18 23.00
C GLN A 137 -10.78 6.47 23.84
N ARG A 138 -10.81 5.12 23.84
CA ARG A 138 -11.76 4.38 24.68
C ARG A 138 -11.51 4.60 26.16
N ILE A 139 -10.26 4.56 26.61
CA ILE A 139 -9.89 4.80 28.00
C ILE A 139 -10.19 6.24 28.42
N GLU A 140 -9.83 7.23 27.59
CA GLU A 140 -10.15 8.64 27.84
C GLU A 140 -11.65 8.87 28.07
N ILE A 141 -12.48 8.24 27.24
CA ILE A 141 -13.94 8.37 27.32
C ILE A 141 -14.50 7.69 28.58
N ILE A 142 -13.94 6.55 28.96
CA ILE A 142 -14.31 5.84 30.21
C ILE A 142 -13.89 6.65 31.44
N ASP A 143 -12.69 7.24 31.44
CA ASP A 143 -12.18 8.02 32.58
C ASP A 143 -13.01 9.31 32.76
N TRP A 144 -13.36 9.97 31.67
CA TRP A 144 -14.27 11.13 31.70
C TRP A 144 -15.66 10.75 32.22
N TYR A 145 -16.19 9.60 31.80
CA TYR A 145 -17.49 9.09 32.28
C TYR A 145 -17.51 8.94 33.81
N HIS A 146 -16.46 8.36 34.40
CA HIS A 146 -16.36 8.22 35.86
C HIS A 146 -16.15 9.56 36.56
N LYS A 147 -15.40 10.49 35.95
CA LYS A 147 -15.15 11.83 36.51
C LYS A 147 -16.39 12.73 36.51
N ASN A 148 -17.26 12.60 35.50
CA ASN A 148 -18.44 13.46 35.29
C ASN A 148 -19.76 12.79 35.71
N GLY A 149 -19.72 11.98 36.77
CA GLY A 149 -20.93 11.50 37.43
C GLY A 149 -21.69 10.42 36.65
N LYS A 150 -21.01 9.66 35.78
CA LYS A 150 -21.56 8.46 35.14
C LYS A 150 -22.77 8.71 34.22
N ASN A 151 -22.83 9.87 33.58
CA ASN A 151 -23.86 10.18 32.59
C ASN A 151 -23.42 9.83 31.16
N GLN A 152 -23.98 8.74 30.61
CA GLN A 152 -23.59 8.20 29.29
C GLN A 152 -24.00 9.13 28.14
N THR A 153 -25.15 9.80 28.27
CA THR A 153 -25.68 10.69 27.23
C THR A 153 -24.83 11.96 27.12
N GLU A 154 -24.43 12.53 28.26
CA GLU A 154 -23.56 13.71 28.29
C GLU A 154 -22.13 13.36 27.84
N THR A 155 -21.63 12.18 28.21
CA THR A 155 -20.35 11.66 27.70
C THR A 155 -20.38 11.54 26.18
N ALA A 156 -21.42 10.94 25.62
CA ALA A 156 -21.57 10.79 24.17
C ALA A 156 -21.61 12.15 23.46
N LYS A 157 -22.40 13.11 23.96
CA LYS A 157 -22.47 14.47 23.37
C LYS A 157 -21.12 15.19 23.43
N HIS A 158 -20.42 15.10 24.56
CA HIS A 158 -19.12 15.75 24.75
C HIS A 158 -18.09 15.24 23.74
N PHE A 159 -18.00 13.91 23.59
CA PHE A 159 -17.02 13.31 22.69
C PHE A 159 -17.46 13.23 21.23
N ASP A 160 -18.75 13.34 20.90
CA ASP A 160 -19.20 13.51 19.51
C ASP A 160 -18.73 14.85 18.93
N ALA A 161 -18.61 15.90 19.77
CA ALA A 161 -18.04 17.18 19.38
C ALA A 161 -16.50 17.15 19.22
N ILE A 162 -15.80 16.39 20.07
CA ILE A 162 -14.33 16.26 20.05
C ILE A 162 -13.88 15.29 18.95
N TYR A 163 -14.60 14.19 18.79
CA TYR A 163 -14.31 13.09 17.88
C TYR A 163 -15.50 12.83 16.93
N PRO A 164 -15.81 13.78 16.03
CA PRO A 164 -16.94 13.63 15.13
C PRO A 164 -16.85 12.32 14.35
N ASN A 165 -15.70 12.00 13.75
CA ASN A 165 -15.51 10.81 12.91
C ASN A 165 -15.82 9.46 13.60
N LEU A 166 -15.82 9.42 14.94
CA LEU A 166 -16.15 8.22 15.73
C LEU A 166 -17.67 8.01 15.90
N ARG A 167 -18.48 9.06 15.72
CA ARG A 167 -19.95 9.05 15.87
C ARG A 167 -20.38 8.39 17.17
N ILE A 168 -19.90 8.94 18.29
CA ILE A 168 -20.07 8.33 19.61
C ILE A 168 -21.51 8.56 20.06
N ARG A 169 -22.25 7.45 20.20
CA ARG A 169 -23.64 7.46 20.69
C ARG A 169 -23.71 6.81 22.06
N GLN A 170 -24.75 7.14 22.83
CA GLN A 170 -24.96 6.57 24.17
C GLN A 170 -24.86 5.02 24.22
N PRO A 171 -25.39 4.24 23.25
CA PRO A 171 -25.23 2.78 23.27
C PRO A 171 -23.77 2.33 23.13
N LEU A 172 -22.96 3.03 22.34
CA LEU A 172 -21.55 2.71 22.14
C LEU A 172 -20.75 2.94 23.42
N VAL A 173 -21.05 4.02 24.16
CA VAL A 173 -20.46 4.31 25.46
C VAL A 173 -20.86 3.24 26.48
N SER A 174 -22.13 2.83 26.50
CA SER A 174 -22.62 1.73 27.35
C SER A 174 -21.87 0.42 27.08
N ASP A 175 -21.67 0.06 25.81
CA ASP A 175 -20.93 -1.14 25.43
C ASP A 175 -19.44 -1.09 25.82
N TRP A 176 -18.82 0.10 25.77
CA TRP A 176 -17.44 0.27 26.24
C TRP A 176 -17.32 0.15 27.75
N ILE A 177 -18.25 0.72 28.51
CA ILE A 177 -18.28 0.59 29.98
C ILE A 177 -18.48 -0.87 30.39
N LYS A 178 -19.38 -1.62 29.72
CA LYS A 178 -19.58 -3.06 30.00
C LYS A 178 -18.30 -3.87 29.85
N ARG A 179 -17.39 -3.45 28.96
CA ARG A 179 -16.10 -4.11 28.67
C ARG A 179 -14.93 -3.32 29.25
N GLU A 180 -15.16 -2.45 30.22
CA GLU A 180 -14.15 -1.56 30.80
C GLU A 180 -12.92 -2.33 31.32
N ALA A 181 -13.15 -3.42 32.06
CA ALA A 181 -12.08 -4.26 32.60
C ALA A 181 -11.15 -4.78 31.48
N ALA A 182 -11.73 -5.31 30.39
CA ALA A 182 -10.97 -5.79 29.24
C ALA A 182 -10.23 -4.67 28.48
N TRP A 183 -10.76 -3.45 28.46
CA TRP A 183 -10.05 -2.31 27.89
C TRP A 183 -8.86 -1.88 28.76
N ARG A 184 -9.02 -1.89 30.09
CA ARG A 184 -7.95 -1.53 31.04
C ARG A 184 -6.85 -2.58 31.10
N GLU A 185 -7.19 -3.86 31.01
CA GLU A 185 -6.22 -4.95 30.87
C GLU A 185 -5.38 -4.79 29.60
N LYS A 186 -6.03 -4.56 28.44
CA LYS A 186 -5.33 -4.28 27.17
C LYS A 186 -4.47 -3.02 27.22
N TRP A 187 -4.86 -2.03 28.01
CA TRP A 187 -4.05 -0.82 28.20
C TRP A 187 -2.79 -1.09 29.04
N ALA A 188 -2.90 -1.96 30.05
CA ALA A 188 -1.77 -2.39 30.86
C ALA A 188 -0.79 -3.28 30.09
N GLU A 189 -1.30 -4.15 29.22
CA GLU A 189 -0.48 -5.01 28.34
C GLU A 189 0.20 -4.25 27.19
N ALA A 190 -0.31 -3.06 26.84
CA ALA A 190 0.26 -2.21 25.80
C ALA A 190 1.56 -1.51 26.26
N ASP A 191 2.69 -2.14 25.96
CA ASP A 191 4.05 -1.69 26.30
C ASP A 191 4.52 -0.46 25.47
N LYS A 192 3.98 -0.27 24.25
CA LYS A 192 4.40 0.82 23.33
C LYS A 192 3.27 1.80 23.01
N ASN A 193 3.64 3.06 22.78
CA ASN A 193 2.70 4.12 22.38
C ASN A 193 1.93 3.80 21.08
N ALA A 194 2.55 3.05 20.15
CA ALA A 194 1.91 2.60 18.92
C ALA A 194 0.72 1.66 19.18
N ASP A 195 0.81 0.79 20.20
CA ASP A 195 -0.23 -0.18 20.53
C ASP A 195 -1.46 0.50 21.15
N ARG A 196 -1.22 1.57 21.93
CA ARG A 196 -2.27 2.43 22.52
C ARG A 196 -3.08 3.20 21.48
N HIS A 197 -2.44 3.58 20.37
CA HIS A 197 -3.09 4.23 19.24
C HIS A 197 -3.62 3.24 18.18
N ALA A 198 -3.49 1.93 18.39
CA ALA A 198 -4.04 0.93 17.49
C ALA A 198 -5.58 0.93 17.54
N LYS A 199 -6.22 0.95 16.36
CA LYS A 199 -7.70 0.89 16.22
C LYS A 199 -8.26 -0.54 16.35
N ARG A 200 -7.41 -1.55 16.24
CA ARG A 200 -7.75 -2.98 16.41
C ARG A 200 -6.59 -3.69 17.10
N ALA A 201 -6.89 -4.43 18.16
CA ALA A 201 -5.96 -5.44 18.68
C ALA A 201 -5.75 -6.48 17.57
N ARG A 202 -4.52 -6.70 17.15
CA ARG A 202 -4.17 -7.78 16.21
C ARG A 202 -3.91 -9.05 17.03
N GLN A 203 -4.96 -9.56 17.64
CA GLN A 203 -4.90 -10.91 18.19
C GLN A 203 -5.42 -11.81 17.07
N THR A 204 -4.50 -12.47 16.36
CA THR A 204 -4.89 -13.70 15.65
C THR A 204 -5.44 -14.64 16.70
N GLU A 205 -6.65 -15.16 16.49
CA GLU A 205 -7.39 -15.99 17.48
C GLU A 205 -6.53 -17.09 18.12
N HIS A 206 -5.47 -17.52 17.42
CA HIS A 206 -4.48 -18.50 17.90
C HIS A 206 -3.05 -18.00 17.62
N PRO A 207 -2.40 -17.27 18.55
CA PRO A 207 -1.05 -16.74 18.34
C PRO A 207 -0.02 -17.86 18.17
N GLU A 208 -0.11 -18.92 18.97
CA GLU A 208 0.79 -20.08 18.93
C GLU A 208 0.80 -20.76 17.54
N VAL A 209 -0.38 -21.03 16.98
CA VAL A 209 -0.52 -21.60 15.63
C VAL A 209 0.01 -20.64 14.57
N SER A 210 -0.12 -19.32 14.78
CA SER A 210 0.41 -18.31 13.86
C SER A 210 1.94 -18.34 13.81
N GLU A 211 2.59 -18.43 14.97
CA GLU A 211 4.05 -18.52 15.08
C GLU A 211 4.60 -19.81 14.45
N MET A 212 3.95 -20.95 14.71
CA MET A 212 4.30 -22.22 14.08
C MET A 212 4.20 -22.16 12.55
N MET A 213 3.16 -21.48 12.03
CA MET A 213 3.00 -21.27 10.58
C MET A 213 4.12 -20.39 10.01
N ASP A 214 4.46 -19.28 10.67
CA ASP A 214 5.48 -18.35 10.16
C ASP A 214 6.88 -18.99 10.16
N LEU A 215 7.22 -19.79 11.19
CA LEU A 215 8.45 -20.58 11.24
C LEU A 215 8.50 -21.63 10.14
N TRP A 216 7.40 -22.36 9.94
CA TRP A 216 7.33 -23.40 8.90
C TRP A 216 7.43 -22.81 7.50
N VAL A 217 6.76 -21.69 7.23
CA VAL A 217 6.85 -20.98 5.94
C VAL A 217 8.26 -20.48 5.69
N SER A 218 8.91 -19.90 6.70
CA SER A 218 10.30 -19.43 6.59
C SER A 218 11.24 -20.57 6.22
N LYS A 219 11.08 -21.74 6.85
CA LYS A 219 11.85 -22.95 6.51
C LYS A 219 11.54 -23.42 5.08
N ALA A 220 10.26 -23.53 4.73
CA ALA A 220 9.85 -24.00 3.41
C ALA A 220 10.31 -23.07 2.26
N MET A 221 10.36 -21.76 2.50
CA MET A 221 10.95 -20.79 1.57
C MET A 221 12.45 -21.01 1.39
N ASN A 222 13.19 -21.23 2.49
CA ASN A 222 14.62 -21.52 2.44
C ASN A 222 14.91 -22.84 1.71
N ASP A 223 14.04 -23.84 1.88
CA ASP A 223 14.15 -25.15 1.22
C ASP A 223 13.65 -25.11 -0.25
N GLY A 224 13.18 -23.95 -0.74
CA GLY A 224 12.68 -23.79 -2.12
C GLY A 224 11.38 -24.53 -2.42
N ILE A 225 10.60 -24.90 -1.39
CA ILE A 225 9.36 -25.65 -1.52
C ILE A 225 8.24 -24.72 -2.01
N LEU A 226 7.45 -25.20 -2.97
CA LEU A 226 6.28 -24.48 -3.45
C LEU A 226 5.14 -24.54 -2.43
N LEU A 227 4.75 -23.36 -1.92
CA LEU A 227 3.69 -23.20 -0.94
C LEU A 227 2.35 -22.85 -1.62
N THR A 228 1.58 -23.87 -1.95
CA THR A 228 0.21 -23.70 -2.46
C THR A 228 -0.75 -23.32 -1.33
N GLY A 229 -1.83 -22.60 -1.69
CA GLY A 229 -2.87 -22.20 -0.73
C GLY A 229 -3.47 -23.36 0.06
N GLU A 230 -3.66 -24.51 -0.59
CA GLU A 230 -4.19 -25.73 0.05
C GLU A 230 -3.20 -26.30 1.08
N VAL A 231 -1.92 -26.36 0.74
CA VAL A 231 -0.86 -26.82 1.65
C VAL A 231 -0.81 -25.95 2.90
N LEU A 232 -0.98 -24.64 2.75
CA LEU A 232 -1.05 -23.70 3.88
C LEU A 232 -2.25 -23.97 4.79
N ARG A 233 -3.42 -24.30 4.23
CA ARG A 233 -4.62 -24.64 5.00
C ARG A 233 -4.47 -25.95 5.75
N GLN A 234 -3.99 -26.98 5.07
CA GLN A 234 -3.72 -28.28 5.67
C GLN A 234 -2.71 -28.15 6.81
N LYS A 235 -1.63 -27.39 6.59
CA LYS A 235 -0.62 -27.17 7.61
C LYS A 235 -1.17 -26.43 8.83
N TRP A 236 -1.99 -25.40 8.61
CA TRP A 236 -2.65 -24.72 9.71
C TRP A 236 -3.51 -25.67 10.54
N ASN A 237 -4.31 -26.54 9.89
CA ASN A 237 -5.12 -27.55 10.60
C ASN A 237 -4.25 -28.54 11.38
N THR A 238 -3.10 -28.98 10.84
CA THR A 238 -2.19 -29.86 11.59
C THR A 238 -1.63 -29.20 12.85
N PHE A 239 -1.32 -27.91 12.79
CA PHE A 239 -0.88 -27.15 13.96
C PHE A 239 -2.02 -26.89 14.95
N ALA A 240 -3.22 -26.61 14.46
CA ALA A 240 -4.39 -26.47 15.32
C ALA A 240 -4.73 -27.78 16.06
N ASN A 241 -4.58 -28.93 15.40
CA ASN A 241 -4.69 -30.24 16.04
C ASN A 241 -3.60 -30.46 17.10
N LEU A 242 -2.37 -30.04 16.83
CA LEU A 242 -1.24 -30.22 17.76
C LEU A 242 -1.42 -29.40 19.04
N VAL A 243 -1.94 -28.18 18.91
CA VAL A 243 -2.25 -27.29 20.04
C VAL A 243 -3.55 -27.70 20.76
N GLY A 244 -4.33 -28.63 20.19
CA GLY A 244 -5.55 -29.12 20.80
C GLY A 244 -6.76 -28.20 20.63
N ILE A 245 -6.78 -27.36 19.59
CA ILE A 245 -7.88 -26.43 19.34
C ILE A 245 -9.11 -27.21 18.82
N PRO A 246 -10.24 -27.17 19.55
CA PRO A 246 -11.47 -27.85 19.13
C PRO A 246 -11.99 -27.28 17.81
N GLU A 247 -12.63 -28.12 17.01
CA GLU A 247 -13.03 -27.79 15.63
C GLU A 247 -13.96 -26.57 15.55
N ASP A 248 -14.75 -26.37 16.59
CA ASP A 248 -15.70 -25.25 16.73
C ASP A 248 -15.03 -23.88 16.97
N GLU A 249 -13.80 -23.87 17.48
CA GLU A 249 -12.99 -22.67 17.75
C GLU A 249 -11.93 -22.39 16.66
N ARG A 250 -11.91 -23.23 15.61
CA ARG A 250 -10.96 -23.06 14.51
C ARG A 250 -11.28 -21.84 13.68
N LEU A 251 -10.22 -21.21 13.19
CA LEU A 251 -10.35 -20.17 12.18
C LEU A 251 -11.03 -20.74 10.95
N LYS A 252 -12.07 -20.05 10.48
CA LYS A 252 -12.58 -20.25 9.13
C LYS A 252 -11.48 -19.79 8.18
N LEU A 253 -10.67 -20.74 7.71
CA LEU A 253 -9.56 -20.60 6.77
C LEU A 253 -10.05 -20.11 5.40
N SER A 254 -10.72 -18.96 5.38
CA SER A 254 -11.32 -18.34 4.22
C SER A 254 -10.24 -17.88 3.24
N ASP A 255 -10.65 -17.60 2.01
CA ASP A 255 -9.76 -16.98 1.02
C ASP A 255 -9.17 -15.66 1.52
N GLY A 256 -9.95 -14.89 2.29
CA GLY A 256 -9.47 -13.65 2.91
C GLY A 256 -8.37 -13.86 3.96
N TRP A 257 -8.42 -14.97 4.72
CA TRP A 257 -7.33 -15.35 5.62
C TRP A 257 -6.08 -15.70 4.81
N LEU A 258 -6.23 -16.50 3.75
CA LEU A 258 -5.12 -16.94 2.92
C LEU A 258 -4.43 -15.75 2.22
N THR A 259 -5.19 -14.81 1.65
CA THR A 259 -4.63 -13.60 1.03
C THR A 259 -3.80 -12.80 2.03
N ARG A 260 -4.35 -12.53 3.22
CA ARG A 260 -3.63 -11.78 4.27
C ARG A 260 -2.40 -12.53 4.77
N PHE A 261 -2.48 -13.85 4.88
CA PHE A 261 -1.36 -14.68 5.30
C PHE A 261 -0.23 -14.65 4.27
N LYS A 262 -0.55 -14.73 2.98
CA LYS A 262 0.40 -14.59 1.88
C LYS A 262 1.07 -13.22 1.88
N ASP A 263 0.29 -12.16 2.03
CA ASP A 263 0.80 -10.78 2.08
C ASP A 263 1.75 -10.57 3.26
N ARG A 264 1.40 -11.10 4.45
CA ARG A 264 2.24 -11.01 5.66
C ARG A 264 3.59 -11.70 5.47
N ASN A 265 3.59 -12.87 4.84
CA ASN A 265 4.79 -13.69 4.66
C ASN A 265 5.51 -13.41 3.33
N GLY A 266 5.09 -12.40 2.55
CA GLY A 266 5.74 -12.06 1.28
C GLY A 266 5.61 -13.14 0.19
N LEU A 267 4.64 -14.04 0.31
CA LEU A 267 4.39 -15.12 -0.64
C LEU A 267 3.81 -14.55 -1.94
N LYS A 268 4.60 -14.55 -3.01
CA LYS A 268 4.15 -14.12 -4.34
C LYS A 268 3.73 -15.30 -5.19
N GLU A 269 2.70 -15.10 -6.00
CA GLU A 269 2.26 -16.07 -6.99
C GLU A 269 3.31 -16.17 -8.10
N MET A 270 3.88 -17.36 -8.28
CA MET A 270 4.79 -17.65 -9.39
C MET A 270 4.08 -18.57 -10.38
N LYS A 271 3.74 -18.04 -11.56
CA LYS A 271 3.24 -18.85 -12.67
C LYS A 271 4.43 -19.54 -13.33
N ARG A 272 4.62 -20.83 -13.08
CA ARG A 272 5.60 -21.63 -13.81
C ARG A 272 5.02 -22.02 -15.16
N HIS A 273 5.72 -21.67 -16.24
CA HIS A 273 5.46 -22.22 -17.56
C HIS A 273 5.98 -23.66 -17.57
N GLY A 274 5.06 -24.61 -17.66
CA GLY A 274 5.29 -26.01 -17.35
C GLY A 274 5.52 -26.86 -18.59
N GLU A 275 6.68 -26.71 -19.23
CA GLU A 275 7.15 -27.73 -20.18
C GLU A 275 8.37 -28.49 -19.63
N ALA A 276 9.25 -27.82 -18.88
CA ALA A 276 10.47 -28.43 -18.34
C ALA A 276 10.25 -29.48 -17.23
N ALA A 277 9.07 -29.55 -16.61
CA ALA A 277 8.79 -30.42 -15.47
C ALA A 277 8.09 -31.74 -15.81
N SER A 278 7.72 -31.97 -17.09
CA SER A 278 6.98 -33.17 -17.53
C SER A 278 7.88 -34.28 -18.10
N SER A 279 9.15 -33.98 -18.39
CA SER A 279 10.08 -34.93 -18.98
C SER A 279 10.98 -35.55 -17.92
N GLY A 280 10.97 -36.89 -17.80
CA GLY A 280 11.87 -37.61 -16.90
C GLY A 280 13.34 -37.39 -17.28
N ALA A 281 14.23 -37.31 -16.28
CA ALA A 281 15.66 -37.06 -16.50
C ALA A 281 16.31 -38.06 -17.48
N ALA A 282 15.85 -39.31 -17.47
CA ALA A 282 16.29 -40.34 -18.42
C ALA A 282 15.89 -40.04 -19.88
N THR A 283 14.70 -39.48 -20.10
CA THR A 283 14.21 -39.10 -21.42
C THR A 283 14.99 -37.91 -21.97
N VAL A 284 15.28 -36.92 -21.11
CA VAL A 284 16.09 -35.74 -21.48
C VAL A 284 17.50 -36.16 -21.87
N GLU A 285 18.12 -37.08 -21.12
CA GLU A 285 19.47 -37.56 -21.40
C GLU A 285 19.54 -38.35 -22.71
N ASN A 286 18.54 -39.18 -22.99
CA ASN A 286 18.46 -39.92 -24.26
C ASN A 286 18.26 -38.98 -25.46
N GLU A 287 17.41 -37.96 -25.33
CA GLU A 287 17.21 -36.97 -26.40
C GLU A 287 18.46 -36.11 -26.61
N ARG A 288 19.18 -35.74 -25.54
CA ARG A 288 20.47 -35.04 -25.65
C ARG A 288 21.49 -35.85 -26.44
N LYS A 289 21.63 -37.14 -26.15
CA LYS A 289 22.52 -38.05 -26.89
C LYS A 289 22.10 -38.19 -28.35
N ARG A 290 20.80 -38.29 -28.63
CA ARG A 290 20.26 -38.36 -29.99
C ARG A 290 20.59 -37.11 -30.81
N VAL A 291 20.38 -35.92 -30.24
CA VAL A 291 20.68 -34.64 -30.89
C VAL A 291 22.18 -34.46 -31.09
N GLN A 292 23.01 -34.85 -30.12
CA GLN A 292 24.46 -34.81 -30.26
C GLN A 292 24.96 -35.70 -31.40
N GLY A 293 24.44 -36.92 -31.53
CA GLY A 293 24.79 -37.81 -32.64
C GLY A 293 24.39 -37.27 -34.02
N LEU A 294 23.27 -36.53 -34.10
CA LEU A 294 22.86 -35.82 -35.33
C LEU A 294 23.82 -34.68 -35.67
N ILE A 295 24.26 -33.90 -34.68
CA ILE A 295 25.21 -32.81 -34.87
C ILE A 295 26.55 -33.32 -35.38
N GLU A 296 27.09 -34.36 -34.74
CA GLU A 296 28.37 -34.97 -35.10
C GLU A 296 28.29 -35.72 -36.44
N GLY A 297 27.20 -36.46 -36.69
CA GLY A 297 27.03 -37.26 -37.90
C GLY A 297 26.81 -36.45 -39.19
N HIS A 298 26.20 -35.27 -39.08
CA HIS A 298 25.97 -34.37 -40.22
C HIS A 298 27.02 -33.25 -40.33
N GLY A 299 27.99 -33.19 -39.42
CA GLY A 299 29.09 -32.23 -39.47
C GLY A 299 28.67 -30.78 -39.28
N TYR A 300 27.59 -30.52 -38.53
CA TYR A 300 27.13 -29.17 -38.25
C TYR A 300 28.18 -28.42 -37.41
N GLU A 301 28.59 -27.25 -37.87
CA GLU A 301 29.49 -26.40 -37.09
C GLU A 301 28.70 -25.66 -36.01
N LEU A 302 29.36 -25.32 -34.90
CA LEU A 302 28.73 -24.63 -33.76
C LEU A 302 28.03 -23.31 -34.15
N ARG A 303 28.46 -22.67 -35.24
CA ARG A 303 27.86 -21.44 -35.78
C ARG A 303 26.49 -21.64 -36.42
N ASP A 304 26.15 -22.86 -36.79
CA ASP A 304 24.89 -23.23 -37.45
C ASP A 304 23.87 -23.85 -36.48
N ILE A 305 24.22 -23.92 -35.18
CA ILE A 305 23.37 -24.46 -34.13
C ILE A 305 22.68 -23.31 -33.41
N PHE A 306 21.38 -23.15 -33.66
CA PHE A 306 20.56 -22.11 -33.04
C PHE A 306 19.71 -22.71 -31.91
N ASN A 307 19.73 -22.10 -30.73
CA ASN A 307 18.79 -22.42 -29.65
C ASN A 307 17.48 -21.65 -29.88
N MET A 308 16.39 -22.36 -30.11
CA MET A 308 15.06 -21.77 -30.28
C MET A 308 14.16 -22.27 -29.15
N ASP A 309 14.08 -21.52 -28.05
CA ASP A 309 13.27 -21.92 -26.87
C ASP A 309 11.88 -21.30 -26.83
N GLU A 310 11.62 -20.20 -27.58
CA GLU A 310 10.30 -19.58 -27.63
C GLU A 310 10.03 -18.91 -29.00
N THR A 311 9.15 -19.51 -29.81
CA THR A 311 8.46 -18.77 -30.89
C THR A 311 7.02 -18.50 -30.47
N GLY A 312 6.78 -17.33 -29.88
CA GLY A 312 5.45 -16.82 -29.61
C GLY A 312 4.73 -16.45 -30.91
N LEU A 313 3.86 -17.34 -31.40
CA LEU A 313 2.99 -17.09 -32.55
C LEU A 313 1.84 -16.16 -32.14
N PHE A 314 2.03 -14.84 -32.26
CA PHE A 314 0.95 -13.87 -32.07
C PHE A 314 0.09 -13.76 -33.33
N TYR A 315 -1.04 -14.49 -33.39
CA TYR A 315 -2.10 -14.15 -34.32
C TYR A 315 -2.82 -12.89 -33.83
N GLY A 316 -2.59 -11.77 -34.51
CA GLY A 316 -3.38 -10.56 -34.32
C GLY A 316 -4.80 -10.78 -34.84
N THR A 317 -5.73 -11.10 -33.95
CA THR A 317 -7.17 -11.07 -34.26
C THR A 317 -7.56 -9.60 -34.50
N GLN A 318 -7.55 -9.16 -35.76
CA GLN A 318 -8.18 -7.90 -36.12
C GLN A 318 -9.69 -7.99 -35.89
N ASN A 319 -10.18 -6.99 -35.15
CA ASN A 319 -11.57 -6.71 -34.86
C ASN A 319 -12.51 -6.88 -36.06
N GLY A 320 -13.50 -7.75 -35.91
CA GLY A 320 -14.68 -7.85 -36.76
C GLY A 320 -15.95 -7.79 -35.91
N ALA A 321 -16.18 -6.66 -35.24
CA ALA A 321 -17.46 -6.40 -34.58
C ALA A 321 -18.59 -6.28 -35.61
N ARG A 322 -19.38 -7.34 -35.81
CA ARG A 322 -20.73 -7.26 -36.40
C ARG A 322 -21.58 -8.46 -35.94
N GLN A 323 -22.33 -8.26 -34.86
CA GLN A 323 -23.67 -8.84 -34.76
C GLN A 323 -24.63 -7.75 -34.30
N ARG A 324 -25.46 -7.30 -35.24
CA ARG A 324 -26.76 -6.66 -34.99
C ARG A 324 -27.85 -7.72 -35.19
N PRO A 325 -29.03 -7.51 -34.60
CA PRO A 325 -29.95 -8.56 -34.17
C PRO A 325 -30.85 -9.05 -35.31
N VAL A 326 -31.36 -10.27 -35.18
CA VAL A 326 -32.52 -10.73 -35.95
C VAL A 326 -33.62 -11.10 -34.95
N ARG A 327 -34.73 -10.37 -35.06
CA ARG A 327 -36.05 -10.76 -34.55
C ARG A 327 -36.63 -11.83 -35.49
N SER A 328 -37.19 -12.89 -34.93
CA SER A 328 -38.63 -13.22 -34.94
C SER A 328 -38.87 -14.34 -33.94
#